data_AF-A0A2K9LK06-F1
#
_entry.id   AF-A0A2K9LK06-F1
#
_cell.length_a   1.000
_cell.length_b   1.000
_cell.length_c   1.000
_cell.angle_alpha   90.00
_cell.angle_beta   90.00
_cell.angle_gamma   90.00
#
_symmetry.space_group_name_H-M   'P 1'
#
loop_
_entity.id
_entity.type
_entity.pdbx_description
1 polymer ?
#
loop_
_entity_poly.entity_id
_entity_poly.type
_entity_poly.pdbx_seq_one_letter_code
_entity_poly.pdbx_strand_id
1 'polypeptide(L)'
;MNYNNKLLWAAILVAPAITLTFWLLAGTPYELPLPTKTRTLLLVILLVPLCEEIVFRGLLQNELASYERLRQTVLGLSWDNLITSTLFTLVHVLYFSSAWVVLIQIPALITGFFYSRHRRLIYPILLHAWYNTNGLVAYSLL
;
A
#
# COMPACT_ATOMS: atom_id res chain seq x y z
N MET A 1 7.35 -22.42 -10.92
CA MET A 1 7.05 -21.29 -10.00
C MET A 1 5.63 -21.44 -9.46
N ASN A 2 5.46 -21.51 -8.14
CA ASN A 2 4.14 -21.55 -7.49
C ASN A 2 3.31 -20.30 -7.83
N TYR A 3 1.99 -20.46 -7.95
CA TYR A 3 1.04 -19.37 -8.26
C TYR A 3 1.21 -18.15 -7.34
N ASN A 4 1.51 -18.37 -6.05
CA ASN A 4 1.77 -17.31 -5.07
C ASN A 4 2.96 -16.43 -5.45
N ASN A 5 4.01 -17.00 -6.05
CA ASN A 5 5.19 -16.24 -6.44
C ASN A 5 4.87 -15.33 -7.61
N LYS A 6 4.04 -15.79 -8.56
CA LYS A 6 3.62 -14.95 -9.70
C LYS A 6 2.84 -13.72 -9.23
N LEU A 7 1.92 -13.89 -8.28
CA LEU A 7 1.17 -12.79 -7.70
C LEU A 7 2.05 -11.82 -6.92
N LEU A 8 3.04 -12.34 -6.16
CA LEU A 8 3.98 -11.48 -5.44
C LEU A 8 4.84 -10.65 -6.39
N TRP A 9 5.37 -11.27 -7.45
CA TRP A 9 6.12 -10.54 -8.48
C TRP A 9 5.25 -9.50 -9.18
N ALA A 10 3.99 -9.84 -9.51
CA ALA A 10 3.06 -8.87 -10.07
C ALA A 10 2.84 -7.68 -9.12
N ALA A 11 2.62 -7.92 -7.83
CA ALA A 11 2.47 -6.87 -6.83
C ALA A 11 3.73 -5.98 -6.70
N ILE A 12 4.92 -6.57 -6.73
CA ILE A 12 6.18 -5.81 -6.73
C ILE A 12 6.29 -4.92 -7.97
N LEU A 13 5.88 -5.42 -9.15
CA LEU A 13 5.97 -4.71 -10.42
C LEU A 13 4.90 -3.61 -10.58
N VAL A 14 3.79 -3.67 -9.86
CA VAL A 14 2.74 -2.63 -9.91
C VAL A 14 3.27 -1.29 -9.41
N ALA A 15 4.11 -1.25 -8.37
CA ALA A 15 4.64 0.00 -7.85
C ALA A 15 5.47 0.80 -8.90
N PRO A 16 6.51 0.24 -9.54
CA PRO A 16 7.24 0.96 -10.59
C PRO A 16 6.39 1.22 -11.84
N ALA A 17 5.40 0.36 -12.15
CA ALA A 17 4.47 0.63 -13.25
C ALA A 17 3.59 1.86 -12.98
N ILE A 18 3.10 2.04 -11.74
CA ILE A 18 2.36 3.23 -11.32
C ILE A 18 3.26 4.46 -11.41
N THR A 19 4.49 4.40 -10.88
CA THR A 19 5.45 5.50 -10.96
C THR A 19 5.75 5.91 -12.41
N LEU A 20 6.04 4.94 -13.29
CA LEU A 20 6.29 5.20 -14.70
C LEU A 20 5.07 5.80 -15.39
N THR A 21 3.87 5.26 -15.14
CA THR A 21 2.64 5.78 -15.72
C THR A 21 2.37 7.21 -15.26
N PHE A 22 2.58 7.49 -13.97
CA PHE A 22 2.46 8.84 -13.42
C PHE A 22 3.42 9.79 -14.12
N TRP A 23 4.68 9.40 -14.32
CA TRP A 23 5.65 10.25 -15.04
C TRP A 23 5.32 10.47 -16.51
N LEU A 24 4.78 9.46 -17.19
CA LEU A 24 4.35 9.61 -18.59
C LEU A 24 3.17 10.57 -18.74
N LEU A 25 2.29 10.64 -17.74
CA LEU A 25 1.09 11.49 -17.76
C LEU A 25 1.34 12.89 -17.20
N ALA A 26 2.13 13.02 -16.13
CA ALA A 26 2.35 14.26 -15.39
C ALA A 26 3.72 14.92 -15.66
N GLY A 27 4.59 14.27 -16.45
CA GLY A 27 5.98 14.67 -16.67
C GLY A 27 6.95 13.98 -15.70
N THR A 28 8.26 14.09 -15.95
CA THR A 28 9.30 13.54 -15.06
C THR A 28 9.73 14.56 -14.01
N PRO A 29 9.91 14.15 -12.74
CA PRO A 29 10.49 14.99 -11.72
C PRO A 29 11.89 15.44 -12.10
N TYR A 30 12.19 16.72 -11.89
CA TYR A 30 13.56 17.22 -12.02
C TYR A 30 14.29 17.22 -10.67
N GLU A 31 13.58 17.23 -9.53
CA GLU A 31 14.22 17.32 -8.21
C GLU A 31 13.47 16.54 -7.12
N LEU A 32 14.17 15.75 -6.30
CA LEU A 32 13.64 15.18 -5.05
C LEU A 32 13.37 16.34 -4.07
N PRO A 33 12.11 16.73 -3.76
CA PRO A 33 11.82 17.93 -2.98
C PRO A 33 11.91 17.67 -1.47
N LEU A 34 12.29 16.47 -1.05
CA LEU A 34 12.52 16.21 0.36
C LEU A 34 13.87 16.79 0.77
N PRO A 35 13.93 17.63 1.82
CA PRO A 35 15.17 17.78 2.56
C PRO A 35 15.51 16.38 3.08
N THR A 36 16.46 15.71 2.44
CA THR A 36 16.82 14.29 2.64
C THR A 36 17.53 14.10 3.98
N LYS A 37 16.86 14.47 5.08
CA LYS A 37 17.26 14.06 6.42
C LYS A 37 16.93 12.58 6.50
N THR A 38 17.97 11.76 6.70
CA THR A 38 17.87 10.29 6.82
C THR A 38 16.72 9.86 7.74
N ARG A 39 16.44 10.63 8.79
CA ARG A 39 15.30 10.42 9.70
C ARG A 39 13.95 10.39 9.00
N THR A 40 13.66 11.32 8.08
CA THR A 40 12.37 11.37 7.37
C THR A 40 12.19 10.14 6.49
N LEU A 41 13.25 9.72 5.80
CA LEU A 41 13.24 8.50 4.97
C LEU A 41 12.99 7.25 5.82
N LEU A 42 13.66 7.12 6.98
CA LEU A 42 13.44 6.00 7.90
C LEU A 42 12.01 5.96 8.42
N LEU A 43 11.42 7.12 8.74
CA LEU A 43 10.04 7.18 9.19
C LEU A 43 9.07 6.74 8.07
N VAL A 44 9.16 7.33 6.88
CA VAL A 44 8.21 7.07 5.79
C VAL A 44 8.34 5.66 5.20
N ILE A 45 9.56 5.12 5.13
CA ILE A 45 9.79 3.82 4.49
C ILE A 45 9.65 2.66 5.48
N LEU A 46 9.98 2.86 6.76
CA LEU A 46 10.03 1.76 7.73
C LEU A 46 9.01 1.92 8.85
N LEU A 47 9.13 2.98 9.66
CA LEU A 47 8.38 3.05 10.92
C LEU A 47 6.87 3.29 10.69
N VAL A 48 6.52 4.18 9.77
CA VAL A 48 5.12 4.48 9.43
C VAL A 48 4.44 3.25 8.83
N PRO A 49 4.97 2.59 7.78
CA PRO A 49 4.39 1.35 7.26
C PRO A 49 4.24 0.25 8.30
N LEU A 50 5.23 0.10 9.20
CA LEU A 50 5.15 -0.87 10.29
C LEU A 50 3.94 -0.59 11.20
N CYS A 51 3.81 0.63 11.70
CA CYS A 51 2.71 1.02 12.58
C CYS A 51 1.36 0.90 11.87
N GLU A 52 1.27 1.37 10.64
CA GLU A 52 0.04 1.34 9.85
C GLU A 52 -0.42 -0.09 9.57
N GLU A 53 0.45 -0.98 9.11
CA GLU A 53 0.05 -2.36 8.83
C GLU A 53 -0.27 -3.14 10.12
N ILE A 54 0.33 -2.82 11.27
CA ILE A 54 -0.10 -3.36 12.57
C ILE A 54 -1.55 -2.95 12.86
N VAL A 55 -1.88 -1.67 12.72
CA VAL A 55 -3.23 -1.16 13.03
C VAL A 55 -4.25 -1.69 12.03
N PHE A 56 -3.99 -1.51 10.73
CA PHE A 56 -4.97 -1.83 9.71
C PHE A 56 -5.07 -3.33 9.44
N ARG A 57 -3.96 -4.08 9.39
CA ARG A 57 -4.01 -5.54 9.13
C ARG A 57 -4.08 -6.35 10.40
N GLY A 58 -3.16 -6.07 11.33
CA GLY A 58 -3.01 -6.83 12.56
C GLY A 58 -4.22 -6.70 13.48
N LEU A 59 -4.79 -5.50 13.58
CA LEU A 59 -5.97 -5.24 14.42
C LEU A 59 -7.25 -5.23 13.58
N LEU A 60 -7.44 -4.25 12.71
CA LEU A 60 -8.73 -4.01 12.05
C LEU A 60 -9.14 -5.12 11.09
N GLN A 61 -8.33 -5.45 10.09
CA GLN A 61 -8.66 -6.51 9.13
C GLN A 61 -8.74 -7.88 9.82
N ASN A 62 -7.88 -8.12 10.81
CA ASN A 62 -7.92 -9.36 11.58
C ASN A 62 -9.23 -9.51 12.36
N GLU A 63 -9.70 -8.43 12.99
CA GLU A 63 -10.97 -8.41 13.69
C GLU A 63 -12.13 -8.59 12.71
N LEU A 64 -12.15 -7.87 11.58
CA LEU A 64 -13.17 -8.07 10.55
C LEU A 64 -13.16 -9.50 10.00
N ALA A 65 -11.99 -10.14 9.90
CA ALA A 65 -11.88 -11.53 9.47
C ALA A 65 -12.43 -12.55 10.48
N SER A 66 -12.70 -12.16 11.74
CA SER A 66 -13.35 -13.01 12.74
C SER A 66 -14.82 -13.30 12.37
N TYR A 67 -15.43 -12.41 11.57
CA TYR A 67 -16.76 -12.59 11.02
C TYR A 67 -16.69 -13.39 9.70
N GLU A 68 -17.26 -14.59 9.70
CA GLU A 68 -17.19 -15.53 8.57
C GLU A 68 -17.59 -14.90 7.23
N ARG A 69 -18.69 -14.13 7.21
CA ARG A 69 -19.18 -13.43 6.01
C ARG A 69 -18.15 -12.45 5.45
N LEU A 70 -17.36 -11.81 6.31
CA LEU A 70 -16.39 -10.79 5.88
C LEU A 70 -15.09 -11.41 5.37
N ARG A 71 -14.78 -12.65 5.77
CA ARG A 71 -13.63 -13.40 5.26
C ARG A 71 -13.86 -13.98 3.86
N GLN A 72 -15.11 -14.05 3.40
CA GLN A 72 -15.45 -14.57 2.08
C GLN A 72 -14.82 -13.72 0.97
N THR A 73 -14.30 -14.39 -0.05
CA THR A 73 -13.61 -13.73 -1.18
C THR A 73 -14.49 -13.68 -2.42
N VAL A 74 -14.52 -12.53 -3.09
CA VAL A 74 -15.05 -12.34 -4.44
C VAL A 74 -13.89 -11.93 -5.35
N LEU A 75 -13.65 -12.68 -6.43
CA LEU A 75 -12.50 -12.48 -7.33
C LEU A 75 -11.13 -12.45 -6.62
N GLY A 76 -11.01 -13.18 -5.50
CA GLY A 76 -9.79 -13.24 -4.69
C GLY A 76 -9.63 -12.11 -3.68
N LEU A 77 -10.52 -11.12 -3.64
CA LEU A 77 -10.56 -10.06 -2.62
C LEU A 77 -11.65 -10.35 -1.60
N SER A 78 -11.30 -10.31 -0.32
CA SER A 78 -12.24 -10.51 0.78
C SER A 78 -12.83 -9.20 1.30
N TRP A 79 -14.01 -9.25 1.91
CA TRP A 79 -14.70 -8.05 2.41
C TRP A 79 -13.95 -7.36 3.54
N ASP A 80 -13.30 -8.12 4.44
CA ASP A 80 -12.38 -7.59 5.45
C ASP A 80 -11.27 -6.73 4.79
N ASN A 81 -10.65 -7.23 3.72
CA ASN A 81 -9.64 -6.47 2.96
C ASN A 81 -10.25 -5.21 2.31
N LEU A 82 -11.39 -5.35 1.63
CA LEU A 82 -12.05 -4.23 0.95
C LEU A 82 -12.38 -3.10 1.94
N ILE A 83 -12.98 -3.43 3.07
CA ILE A 83 -13.36 -2.46 4.11
C ILE A 83 -12.11 -1.83 4.72
N THR A 84 -11.15 -2.63 5.21
CA THR A 84 -9.93 -2.10 5.82
C THR A 84 -9.14 -1.21 4.87
N SER A 85 -8.98 -1.64 3.61
CA SER A 85 -8.21 -0.89 2.62
C SER A 85 -8.91 0.41 2.22
N THR A 86 -10.25 0.42 2.20
CA THR A 86 -11.03 1.65 1.99
C THR A 86 -10.86 2.61 3.15
N LEU A 87 -10.97 2.14 4.40
CA LEU A 87 -10.75 2.96 5.59
C LEU A 87 -9.32 3.52 5.64
N PHE A 88 -8.32 2.71 5.28
CA PHE A 88 -6.93 3.14 5.16
C PHE A 88 -6.80 4.31 4.19
N THR A 89 -7.34 4.19 2.97
CA THR A 89 -7.33 5.26 1.97
C THR A 89 -8.08 6.50 2.44
N LEU A 90 -9.24 6.35 3.11
CA LEU A 90 -10.02 7.48 3.62
C LEU A 90 -9.29 8.27 4.69
N VAL A 91 -8.52 7.62 5.57
CA VAL A 91 -7.67 8.33 6.53
C VAL A 91 -6.63 9.21 5.82
N HIS A 92 -6.10 8.76 4.67
CA HIS A 92 -5.14 9.54 3.90
C HIS A 92 -5.75 10.78 3.25
N VAL A 93 -7.05 10.77 2.92
CA VAL A 93 -7.75 11.97 2.41
C VAL A 93 -7.65 13.16 3.37
N LEU A 94 -7.49 12.91 4.68
CA LEU A 94 -7.31 13.97 5.68
C LEU A 94 -5.95 14.68 5.59
N TYR A 95 -4.96 14.04 4.96
CA TYR A 95 -3.58 14.53 4.89
C TYR A 95 -3.17 14.98 3.49
N PHE A 96 -3.89 14.54 2.45
CA PHE A 96 -3.60 14.90 1.05
C PHE A 96 -4.70 15.77 0.48
N SER A 97 -4.32 16.91 -0.11
CA SER A 97 -5.24 17.81 -0.83
C SER A 97 -5.54 17.37 -2.26
N SER A 98 -4.78 16.40 -2.79
CA SER A 98 -4.87 15.94 -4.17
C SER A 98 -5.88 14.81 -4.33
N ALA A 99 -6.69 14.87 -5.40
CA ALA A 99 -7.59 13.77 -5.77
C ALA A 99 -6.84 12.46 -6.07
N TRP A 100 -5.54 12.52 -6.41
CA TRP A 100 -4.70 11.35 -6.65
C TRP A 100 -4.53 10.46 -5.41
N VAL A 101 -4.88 10.92 -4.21
CA VAL A 101 -4.88 10.13 -2.97
C VAL A 101 -5.67 8.82 -3.10
N VAL A 102 -6.71 8.77 -3.96
CA VAL A 102 -7.49 7.55 -4.20
C VAL A 102 -6.66 6.40 -4.76
N LEU A 103 -5.51 6.69 -5.39
CA LEU A 103 -4.60 5.65 -5.90
C LEU A 103 -3.96 4.83 -4.78
N ILE A 104 -3.94 5.33 -3.52
CA ILE A 104 -3.50 4.59 -2.33
C ILE A 104 -4.37 3.33 -2.09
N GLN A 105 -5.60 3.31 -2.62
CA GLN A 105 -6.45 2.13 -2.57
C GLN A 105 -5.79 0.89 -3.20
N ILE A 106 -4.98 1.07 -4.25
CA ILE A 106 -4.33 -0.04 -4.97
C ILE A 106 -3.32 -0.77 -4.05
N PRO A 107 -2.27 -0.10 -3.50
CA PRO A 107 -1.38 -0.75 -2.56
C PRO A 107 -2.11 -1.27 -1.33
N ALA A 108 -3.12 -0.56 -0.81
CA ALA A 108 -3.89 -1.03 0.34
C ALA A 108 -4.57 -2.38 0.04
N LEU A 109 -5.24 -2.53 -1.10
CA LEU A 109 -5.87 -3.81 -1.48
C LEU A 109 -4.85 -4.93 -1.64
N ILE A 110 -3.67 -4.63 -2.16
CA ILE A 110 -2.58 -5.58 -2.36
C ILE A 110 -2.01 -6.03 -1.00
N THR A 111 -1.69 -5.12 -0.09
CA THR A 111 -1.16 -5.47 1.24
C THR A 111 -2.18 -6.30 2.03
N GLY A 112 -3.46 -5.92 1.98
CA GLY A 112 -4.53 -6.69 2.61
C GLY A 112 -4.77 -8.06 1.97
N PHE A 113 -4.58 -8.22 0.65
CA PHE A 113 -4.66 -9.51 -0.03
C PHE A 113 -3.58 -10.48 0.47
N PHE A 114 -2.32 -10.02 0.54
CA PHE A 114 -1.22 -10.85 1.05
C PHE A 114 -1.38 -11.15 2.54
N TYR A 115 -1.92 -10.22 3.32
CA TYR A 115 -2.26 -10.49 4.71
C TYR A 115 -3.31 -11.60 4.85
N SER A 116 -4.42 -11.53 4.10
CA SER A 116 -5.48 -12.56 4.14
C SER A 116 -4.95 -13.95 3.81
N ARG A 117 -3.99 -14.04 2.88
CA ARG A 117 -3.42 -15.31 2.39
C ARG A 117 -2.36 -15.91 3.30
N HIS A 118 -1.51 -15.07 3.91
CA HIS A 118 -0.36 -15.54 4.69
C HIS A 118 -0.54 -15.41 6.20
N ARG A 119 -1.44 -14.55 6.67
CA ARG A 119 -1.65 -14.19 8.08
C ARG A 119 -0.34 -13.83 8.78
N ARG A 120 0.53 -13.13 8.06
CA ARG A 120 1.84 -12.65 8.53
C ARG A 120 2.02 -11.20 8.11
N LEU A 121 2.32 -10.33 9.08
CA LEU A 121 2.50 -8.89 8.84
C LEU A 121 3.73 -8.55 7.99
N ILE A 122 4.73 -9.44 7.92
CA ILE A 122 5.94 -9.15 7.14
C ILE A 122 5.66 -8.88 5.66
N TYR A 123 4.69 -9.57 5.05
CA TYR A 123 4.33 -9.34 3.65
C TYR A 123 3.74 -7.95 3.39
N PRO A 124 2.65 -7.55 4.08
CA PRO A 124 2.10 -6.20 3.90
C PRO A 124 3.11 -5.11 4.27
N ILE A 125 3.90 -5.27 5.35
CA ILE A 125 4.90 -4.27 5.75
C ILE A 125 5.95 -4.03 4.66
N LEU A 126 6.54 -5.11 4.12
CA LEU A 126 7.57 -4.98 3.08
C LEU A 126 7.01 -4.44 1.77
N LEU A 127 5.80 -4.86 1.39
CA LEU A 127 5.12 -4.31 0.22
C LEU A 127 4.82 -2.83 0.43
N HIS A 128 4.25 -2.43 1.56
CA HIS A 128 3.96 -1.03 1.86
C HIS A 128 5.23 -0.17 1.82
N ALA A 129 6.32 -0.60 2.47
CA ALA A 129 7.62 0.07 2.39
C ALA A 129 8.11 0.25 0.94
N TRP A 130 7.93 -0.77 0.10
CA TRP A 130 8.26 -0.73 -1.33
C TRP A 130 7.39 0.27 -2.11
N TYR A 131 6.08 0.30 -1.86
CA TYR A 131 5.16 1.27 -2.48
C TYR A 131 5.45 2.70 -2.02
N ASN A 132 5.74 2.93 -0.74
CA ASN A 132 6.16 4.24 -0.24
C ASN A 132 7.46 4.70 -0.90
N THR A 133 8.43 3.80 -1.07
CA THR A 133 9.68 4.12 -1.77
C THR A 133 9.42 4.57 -3.22
N ASN A 134 8.58 3.84 -3.96
CA ASN A 134 8.20 4.22 -5.32
C ASN A 134 7.35 5.49 -5.38
N GLY A 135 6.47 5.69 -4.40
CA GLY A 135 5.68 6.90 -4.23
C GLY A 135 6.57 8.12 -3.98
N LEU A 136 7.59 8.01 -3.12
CA LEU A 136 8.58 9.07 -2.91
C LEU A 136 9.35 9.42 -4.18
N VAL A 137 9.70 8.41 -5.00
CA VAL A 137 10.32 8.61 -6.31
C VAL A 137 9.35 9.25 -7.31
N ALA A 138 8.05 8.94 -7.23
CA ALA A 138 7.03 9.52 -8.10
C ALA A 138 6.72 10.99 -7.74
N TYR A 139 6.60 11.30 -6.45
CA TYR A 139 6.07 12.56 -5.91
C TYR A 139 7.05 13.73 -5.93
N SER A 140 8.14 13.64 -6.69
CA SER A 140 9.13 14.70 -6.87
C SER A 140 8.69 15.85 -7.82
N LEU A 141 7.38 16.04 -8.00
CA LEU A 141 6.78 16.92 -9.02
C LEU A 141 5.71 17.90 -8.53
N LEU A 142 5.42 17.95 -7.23
CA LEU A 142 4.45 18.87 -6.64
C LEU A 142 5.04 19.49 -5.37
#